data_AF-A0A7X8H261-F1
#
_entry.id   AF-A0A7X8H261-F1
#
_cell.length_a   1.000
_cell.length_b   1.000
_cell.length_c   1.000
_cell.angle_alpha   90.00
_cell.angle_beta   90.00
_cell.angle_gamma   90.00
#
_symmetry.space_group_name_H-M   'P 1'
#
loop_
_entity.id
_entity.type
_entity.pdbx_description
1 polymer ?
#
loop_
_entity_poly.entity_id
_entity_poly.type
_entity_poly.pdbx_seq_one_letter_code
_entity_poly.pdbx_strand_id
1 'polypeptide(L)' 'MIDLIIKYLNGELTLEEKEHFLSLVDEDEALRNELVKYHHLFAYVSLISRNNNHDKTEKKFLELLNEIERRKERDKNGEI' A
#
# COMPACT_ATOMS: atom_id res chain seq x y z
N MET A 1 3.87 6.69 -8.48
CA MET A 1 2.41 6.44 -8.60
C MET A 1 1.87 5.81 -7.32
N ILE A 2 2.36 4.62 -6.92
CA ILE A 2 1.98 3.96 -5.65
C ILE A 2 2.10 4.90 -4.42
N ASP A 3 3.21 5.64 -4.30
CA ASP A 3 3.40 6.58 -3.17
C ASP A 3 2.32 7.67 -3.09
N LEU A 4 1.80 8.12 -4.23
CA LEU A 4 0.76 9.16 -4.28
C LEU A 4 -0.60 8.61 -3.85
N ILE A 5 -0.92 7.37 -4.24
CA ILE A 5 -2.11 6.63 -3.80
C ILE A 5 -2.06 6.41 -2.28
N ILE A 6 -0.91 5.99 -1.73
CA ILE A 6 -0.74 5.77 -0.28
C ILE A 6 -0.95 7.08 0.49
N LYS A 7 -0.30 8.16 0.07
CA LYS A 7 -0.48 9.49 0.68
C LYS A 7 -1.93 9.95 0.63
N TYR A 8 -2.62 9.76 -0.51
CA TYR A 8 -4.04 10.08 -0.65
C TYR A 8 -4.90 9.29 0.35
N LEU A 9 -4.71 7.98 0.45
CA LEU A 9 -5.48 7.10 1.33
C LEU A 9 -5.23 7.38 2.83
N ASN A 10 -4.02 7.81 3.18
CA ASN A 10 -3.67 8.20 4.54
C ASN A 10 -4.10 9.64 4.90
N GLY A 11 -4.57 10.43 3.93
CA GLY A 11 -4.91 11.85 4.13
C GLY A 11 -3.69 12.75 4.33
N GLU A 12 -2.53 12.36 3.79
CA GLU A 12 -1.26 13.08 3.89
C GLU A 12 -1.07 14.15 2.79
N LEU A 13 -1.96 14.16 1.78
CA LEU A 13 -1.94 15.18 0.73
C LEU A 13 -2.58 16.47 1.21
N THR A 14 -1.98 17.60 0.83
CA THR A 14 -2.64 18.92 0.90
C THR A 14 -3.87 18.95 -0.02
N LEU A 15 -4.71 19.99 0.13
CA LEU A 15 -5.90 20.15 -0.70
C LEU A 15 -5.54 20.25 -2.20
N GLU A 16 -4.52 21.04 -2.54
CA GLU A 16 -4.06 21.24 -3.92
C GLU A 16 -3.52 19.93 -4.52
N GLU A 17 -2.70 19.19 -3.76
CA GLU A 17 -2.18 17.89 -4.19
C GLU A 17 -3.29 16.85 -4.37
N LYS A 18 -4.32 16.88 -3.51
CA LYS A 18 -5.47 16.00 -3.60
C LYS A 18 -6.28 16.29 -4.86
N GLU A 19 -6.57 17.55 -5.16
CA GLU A 19 -7.29 17.94 -6.37
C GLU A 19 -6.53 17.54 -7.63
N HIS A 20 -5.21 17.79 -7.66
CA HIS A 20 -4.37 17.37 -8.76
C HIS A 20 -4.36 15.85 -8.94
N PHE A 21 -4.22 15.09 -7.84
CA PHE A 21 -4.27 13.63 -7.86
C PHE A 21 -5.61 13.11 -8.41
N LEU A 22 -6.74 13.69 -7.98
CA LEU A 22 -8.05 13.28 -8.45
C LEU A 22 -8.26 13.58 -9.95
N SER A 23 -7.69 14.67 -10.46
CA SER A 23 -7.67 14.94 -11.91
C SER A 23 -6.90 13.85 -12.67
N LEU A 24 -5.74 13.43 -12.17
CA LEU A 24 -4.96 12.34 -12.78
C LEU A 24 -5.72 11.01 -12.76
N VAL A 25 -6.46 10.71 -11.69
CA VAL A 25 -7.28 9.50 -11.56
C VAL A 25 -8.44 9.50 -12.55
N ASP A 26 -9.00 10.66 -12.89
CA ASP A 26 -10.08 10.76 -13.88
C ASP A 26 -9.57 10.43 -15.29
N GLU A 27 -8.38 10.93 -15.63
CA GLU A 27 -7.76 10.81 -16.95
C GLU A 27 -7.06 9.44 -17.17
N ASP A 28 -6.49 8.83 -16.13
CA ASP A 28 -5.73 7.58 -16.22
C ASP A 28 -6.52 6.38 -15.66
N GLU A 29 -7.01 5.53 -16.58
CA GLU A 29 -7.76 4.32 -16.24
C GLU A 29 -6.93 3.31 -15.42
N ALA A 30 -5.64 3.16 -15.69
CA ALA A 30 -4.79 2.24 -14.94
C ALA A 30 -4.63 2.72 -13.50
N LEU A 31 -4.41 4.02 -13.31
CA LEU A 31 -4.33 4.65 -11.99
C LEU A 31 -5.65 4.52 -11.23
N ARG A 32 -6.79 4.74 -11.90
CA ARG A 32 -8.12 4.56 -11.32
C ARG A 32 -8.36 3.12 -10.83
N ASN A 33 -8.03 2.13 -11.66
CA ASN A 33 -8.16 0.72 -11.30
C ASN A 33 -7.25 0.35 -10.13
N GLU A 34 -6.04 0.92 -10.09
CA GLU A 34 -5.12 0.73 -8.98
C GLU A 34 -5.65 1.33 -7.67
N LEU A 35 -6.16 2.57 -7.70
CA LEU A 35 -6.78 3.22 -6.54
C LEU A 35 -7.98 2.42 -6.00
N VAL A 36 -8.86 1.91 -6.87
CA VAL A 36 -10.00 1.06 -6.47
C VAL A 36 -9.51 -0.21 -5.78
N LYS A 37 -8.48 -0.87 -6.30
CA LYS A 37 -7.89 -2.05 -5.68
C LYS A 37 -7.36 -1.75 -4.28
N TYR A 38 -6.68 -0.62 -4.09
CA TYR A 38 -6.20 -0.22 -2.76
C TYR A 38 -7.33 0.13 -1.79
N HIS A 39 -8.41 0.78 -2.25
CA HIS A 39 -9.60 1.01 -1.42
C HIS A 39 -10.25 -0.31 -0.98
N HIS A 40 -10.37 -1.30 -1.87
CA HIS A 40 -10.88 -2.62 -1.51
C HIS A 40 -9.99 -3.32 -0.47
N LEU A 41 -8.67 -3.24 -0.63
CA LEU A 41 -7.73 -3.79 0.34
C LEU A 41 -7.82 -3.08 1.69
N PHE A 42 -7.93 -1.75 1.70
CA PHE A 42 -8.06 -0.95 2.91
C PHE A 42 -9.35 -1.30 3.66
N ALA A 43 -10.47 -1.39 2.93
CA ALA A 43 -11.75 -1.85 3.48
C ALA A 43 -11.63 -3.27 4.05
N TYR A 44 -11.03 -4.21 3.30
CA TYR A 44 -10.81 -5.58 3.76
C TYR A 44 -9.97 -5.62 5.05
N VAL A 45 -8.85 -4.89 5.12
CA VAL A 45 -8.01 -4.80 6.32
C VAL A 45 -8.77 -4.17 7.49
N SER A 46 -9.62 -3.17 7.25
CA SER A 46 -10.44 -2.55 8.30
C SER A 46 -11.48 -3.50 8.90
N LEU A 47 -11.92 -4.50 8.12
CA LEU A 47 -12.86 -5.54 8.55
C LEU A 47 -12.18 -6.72 9.25
N ILE A 48 -10.87 -6.90 9.08
CA ILE A 48 -10.12 -7.90 9.83
C ILE A 48 -10.17 -7.46 11.30
N SER A 49 -10.86 -8.25 12.13
CA SER A 49 -10.80 -8.10 13.59
C SER A 49 -9.35 -7.90 13.98
N ARG A 50 -9.01 -6.73 14.55
CA ARG A 50 -7.66 -6.49 15.05
C ARG A 50 -7.31 -7.69 15.92
N ASN A 51 -6.31 -8.45 15.49
CA ASN A 51 -5.82 -9.54 16.30
C ASN A 51 -5.20 -8.87 17.53
N ASN A 52 -5.96 -8.80 18.63
CA ASN A 52 -5.54 -8.16 19.88
C ASN A 52 -4.27 -8.80 20.46
N ASN A 53 -3.82 -9.93 19.89
CA ASN A 53 -2.50 -10.48 20.12
C ASN A 53 -1.45 -9.67 19.34
N HIS A 54 -0.99 -8.59 19.98
CA HIS A 54 0.04 -7.69 19.46
C HIS A 54 1.31 -8.44 19.09
N ASP A 55 1.78 -9.35 19.95
CA ASP A 55 2.99 -10.16 19.74
C ASP A 55 2.92 -11.00 18.46
N LYS A 56 1.76 -11.60 18.17
CA LYS A 56 1.56 -12.38 16.95
C LYS A 56 1.55 -11.49 15.70
N THR A 57 1.08 -10.26 15.83
CA THR A 57 1.04 -9.27 14.74
C THR A 57 2.43 -8.73 14.46
N GLU A 58 3.18 -8.35 15.50
CA GLU A 58 4.56 -7.91 15.42
C GLU A 58 5.46 -9.00 14.82
N LYS A 59 5.34 -10.25 15.28
CA LYS A 59 6.08 -11.38 14.72
C LYS A 59 5.84 -11.54 13.21
N LYS A 60 4.57 -11.51 12.78
CA LYS A 60 4.23 -11.62 11.34
C LYS A 60 4.74 -10.43 10.53
N PHE A 61 4.76 -9.24 11.13
CA PHE A 61 5.30 -8.05 10.48
C PHE A 61 6.81 -8.15 10.28
N LEU A 62 7.56 -8.59 11.31
CA LEU A 62 9.00 -8.84 11.20
C LEU A 62 9.32 -9.93 10.17
N GLU A 63 8.53 -11.01 10.12
CA GLU A 63 8.66 -12.05 9.10
C GLU A 63 8.47 -11.51 7.68
N LEU A 64 7.52 -10.59 7.48
CA LEU A 64 7.27 -9.93 6.19
C LEU A 64 8.43 -9.03 5.78
N LEU A 65 8.95 -8.21 6.70
CA LEU A 65 10.11 -7.34 6.42
C LEU A 65 11.33 -8.18 6.00
N ASN A 66 11.61 -9.27 6.72
CA ASN A 66 12.69 -10.19 6.38
C ASN A 66 12.48 -10.83 4.99
N GLU A 67 11.25 -11.18 4.63
CA GLU A 67 10.97 -11.75 3.30
C GLU A 67 11.17 -10.72 2.18
N ILE A 68 10.78 -9.46 2.39
CA ILE A 68 11.02 -8.37 1.44
C ILE A 68 12.53 -8.16 1.26
N GLU A 69 13.30 -8.19 2.35
CA GLU A 69 14.75 -8.04 2.31
C GLU A 69 15.42 -9.19 1.55
N ARG A 70 15.04 -10.44 1.84
CA ARG A 70 15.50 -11.62 1.08
C ARG A 70 15.15 -11.56 -0.41
N ARG A 71 14.00 -10.99 -0.78
CA ARG A 71 13.65 -10.79 -2.21
C ARG A 71 14.55 -9.74 -2.85
N LYS A 72 14.77 -8.61 -2.20
CA LYS A 72 15.70 -7.57 -2.69
C LYS A 72 17.13 -8.11 -2.85
N GLU A 73 17.58 -8.99 -1.97
CA GLU A 73 18.88 -9.65 -2.08
C GLU A 73 18.95 -10.62 -3.26
N ARG A 74 17.91 -11.44 -3.46
CA ARG A 74 17.81 -12.35 -4.61
C ARG A 74 17.78 -11.60 -5.95
N ASP A 75 17.04 -10.49 -6.01
CA ASP A 75 16.98 -9.61 -7.20
C ASP A 75 18.36 -8.98 -7.50
N LYS A 76 19.11 -8.57 -6.47
CA LYS A 76 20.47 -8.03 -6.61
C LYS A 76 21.48 -9.07 -7.07
N ASN A 77 21.28 -10.33 -6.67
CA ASN A 77 22.17 -11.44 -7.02
C ASN A 77 21.80 -12.11 -8.36
N GLY A 78 20.75 -11.62 -9.04
CA GLY A 78 20.32 -12.15 -10.34
C GLY A 78 19.72 -13.56 -10.26
N GLU A 79 19.18 -13.95 -9.10
CA GLU A 79 18.58 -15.28 -8.88
C GLU A 79 17.10 -15.36 -9.33
N ILE A 80 16.57 -14.33 -10.00
CA ILE A 80 15.20 -14.27 -10.53
C ILE A 80 15.20 -13.72 -11.96
#